data_AF-N9F061-F1
#
_entry.id   AF-N9F061-F1
#
_cell.length_a   1.000
_cell.length_b   1.000
_cell.length_c   1.000
_cell.angle_alpha   90.00
_cell.angle_beta   90.00
_cell.angle_gamma   90.00
#
_symmetry.space_group_name_H-M   'P 1'
#
loop_
_entity.id
_entity.type
_entity.pdbx_description
1 polymer ?
#
loop_
_entity_poly.entity_id
_entity_poly.type
_entity_poly.pdbx_seq_one_letter_code
_entity_poly.pdbx_strand_id
1 'polypeptide(L)' 'MKSKESVYVKVRLEVDSHKQLKAKGERDERSMNYLINKAVKLLIAQEGDKT' A
#
# COMPACT_ATOMS: atom_id res chain seq x y z
N MET A 1 -18.29 3.72 -16.87
CA MET A 1 -17.73 3.26 -15.58
C MET A 1 -17.39 4.50 -14.76
N LYS A 2 -17.88 4.63 -13.51
CA LYS A 2 -17.35 5.66 -12.60
C LYS A 2 -15.86 5.39 -12.44
N SER A 3 -15.00 6.34 -12.81
CA SER A 3 -13.58 6.27 -12.50
C SER A 3 -13.46 6.11 -10.98
N LYS A 4 -12.68 5.13 -10.51
CA LYS A 4 -12.33 5.10 -9.10
C LYS A 4 -11.55 6.37 -8.82
N GLU A 5 -12.12 7.23 -7.98
CA GLU A 5 -11.42 8.42 -7.51
C GLU A 5 -10.18 7.95 -6.74
N SER A 6 -9.02 8.44 -7.16
CA SER A 6 -7.74 8.15 -6.54
C SER A 6 -6.98 9.45 -6.34
N VAL A 7 -6.41 9.63 -5.15
CA VAL A 7 -5.56 10.77 -4.83
C VAL A 7 -4.10 10.32 -4.89
N TYR A 8 -3.25 11.09 -5.57
CA TYR A 8 -1.82 10.87 -5.59
C TYR A 8 -1.20 11.35 -4.28
N VAL A 9 -0.52 10.45 -3.58
CA VAL A 9 0.17 10.75 -2.32
C VAL A 9 1.67 10.52 -2.49
N LYS A 10 2.47 11.43 -1.95
CA LYS A 10 3.92 11.27 -1.86
C LYS A 10 4.27 10.68 -0.50
N VAL A 11 4.83 9.48 -0.47
CA VAL A 11 5.21 8.79 0.77
C VAL A 11 6.73 8.68 0.88
N ARG A 12 7.23 8.64 2.12
CA ARG A 12 8.60 8.25 2.43
C ARG A 12 8.55 6.90 3.14
N LEU A 13 9.40 5.99 2.71
CA LEU A 13 9.60 4.69 3.34
C LEU A 13 11.06 4.61 3.78
N GLU A 14 11.30 3.96 4.90
CA GLU A 14 12.65 3.52 5.25
C GLU A 14 13.23 2.67 4.13
N VAL A 15 14.55 2.78 3.92
CA VAL A 15 15.23 2.16 2.78
C VAL A 15 15.00 0.65 2.74
N ASP A 16 15.06 -0.02 3.89
CA ASP A 16 14.88 -1.46 3.97
C ASP A 16 13.43 -1.87 3.74
N SER A 17 12.47 -1.11 4.27
CA SER A 17 11.04 -1.31 3.99
C SER A 17 10.73 -1.16 2.49
N HIS A 18 11.34 -0.17 1.82
CA HIS A 18 11.20 -0.01 0.37
C HIS A 18 11.76 -1.22 -0.39
N LYS A 19 12.96 -1.70 -0.05
CA LYS A 19 13.58 -2.87 -0.70
C LYS A 19 12.72 -4.12 -0.54
N GLN A 20 12.22 -4.38 0.66
CA GLN A 20 11.35 -5.51 0.95
C GLN A 20 10.02 -5.43 0.17
N LEU A 21 9.43 -4.23 0.12
CA LEU A 21 8.18 -4.01 -0.60
C LEU A 21 8.34 -4.22 -2.11
N LYS A 22 9.46 -3.74 -2.68
CA LYS A 22 9.80 -3.95 -4.08
C LYS A 22 9.95 -5.44 -4.41
N ALA A 23 10.75 -6.16 -3.62
CA ALA A 23 10.96 -7.60 -3.79
C ALA A 23 9.64 -8.39 -3.65
N LYS A 24 8.74 -7.97 -2.76
CA LYS A 24 7.41 -8.55 -2.64
C LYS A 24 6.54 -8.27 -3.87
N GLY A 25 6.58 -7.06 -4.40
CA GLY A 25 5.85 -6.69 -5.62
C GLY A 25 6.29 -7.53 -6.82
N GLU A 26 7.60 -7.71 -6.98
CA GLU A 26 8.17 -8.56 -8.04
C GLU A 26 7.71 -10.02 -7.89
N ARG A 27 7.75 -10.59 -6.69
CA ARG A 27 7.33 -11.98 -6.42
C ARG A 27 5.84 -12.22 -6.65
N ASP A 28 5.00 -11.27 -6.25
CA ASP A 28 3.54 -11.43 -6.29
C ASP A 28 2.93 -10.95 -7.63
N GLU A 29 3.76 -10.53 -8.60
CA GLU A 29 3.36 -9.86 -9.84
C GLU A 29 2.44 -8.64 -9.59
N ARG A 30 2.77 -7.84 -8.58
CA ARG A 30 2.01 -6.64 -8.16
C ARG A 30 2.86 -5.39 -8.15
N SER A 31 2.23 -4.25 -8.45
CA SER A 31 2.87 -2.95 -8.29
C SER A 31 3.05 -2.61 -6.81
N MET A 32 4.10 -1.83 -6.49
CA MET A 32 4.26 -1.30 -5.13
C MET A 32 3.05 -0.48 -4.70
N ASN A 33 2.43 0.27 -5.62
CA ASN A 33 1.19 1.02 -5.33
C ASN A 33 0.05 0.11 -4.86
N TYR A 34 -0.09 -1.09 -5.44
CA TYR A 34 -1.06 -2.08 -4.96
C TYR A 34 -0.75 -2.51 -3.53
N LEU A 35 0.51 -2.79 -3.22
CA LEU A 35 0.93 -3.22 -1.88
C LEU A 35 0.80 -2.11 -0.84
N ILE A 36 1.12 -0.86 -1.18
CA ILE A 36 0.91 0.31 -0.31
C ILE A 36 -0.58 0.49 -0.01
N ASN A 37 -1.44 0.44 -1.03
CA ASN A 37 -2.89 0.51 -0.81
C ASN A 37 -3.41 -0.66 0.06
N LYS A 38 -2.84 -1.86 -0.08
CA LYS A 38 -3.17 -2.99 0.79
C LYS A 38 -2.75 -2.75 2.23
N ALA A 39 -1.54 -2.23 2.46
CA ALA A 39 -1.04 -1.90 3.79
C ALA A 39 -1.91 -0.82 4.48
N VAL A 40 -2.29 0.23 3.75
CA VAL A 40 -3.20 1.28 4.26
C VAL A 40 -4.55 0.68 4.69
N LYS A 41 -5.13 -0.20 3.87
CA LYS A 41 -6.40 -0.87 4.22
C LYS A 41 -6.28 -1.74 5.47
N LEU A 42 -5.18 -2.48 5.61
CA LEU A 42 -4.94 -3.32 6.78
C LEU A 42 -4.80 -2.48 8.05
N LEU A 43 -4.06 -1.36 7.98
CA LEU A 43 -3.91 -0.44 9.11
C LEU A 43 -5.26 0.14 9.55
N ILE A 44 -6.05 0.67 8.59
CA ILE A 44 -7.38 1.21 8.87
C ILE A 44 -8.29 0.14 9.47
N ALA A 45 -8.25 -1.10 8.97
CA ALA A 45 -9.07 -2.19 9.52
C ALA A 45 -8.64 -2.57 10.95
N GLN A 46 -7.33 -2.60 11.21
CA GLN A 46 -6.78 -2.89 12.54
C GLN A 46 -7.12 -1.81 13.58
N GLU A 47 -7.16 -0.54 13.14
CA GLU A 47 -7.52 0.60 13.99
C GLU A 47 -9.04 0.81 14.06
N GLY A 48 -9.77 0.41 13.02
CA GLY A 48 -11.21 0.57 12.87
C GLY A 48 -12.06 -0.37 13.73
N ASP A 49 -11.47 -1.41 14.32
CA ASP A 49 -12.09 -2.21 15.39
C ASP A 49 -12.07 -1.51 16.76
N LYS A 50 -11.57 -0.26 16.84
CA LYS A 50 -11.51 0.54 18.07
C LYS A 50 -12.46 1.76 18.10
N THR A 51 -13.49 1.80 17.26
CA THR A 51 -14.52 2.86 17.30
C THR A 51 -15.90 2.29 17.55
#